data_AF-A0A1C5YPP7-F1
#
_entry.id   AF-A0A1C5YPP7-F1
#
_cell.length_a   1.000
_cell.length_b   1.000
_cell.length_c   1.000
_cell.angle_alpha   90.00
_cell.angle_beta   90.00
_cell.angle_gamma   90.00
#
_symmetry.space_group_name_H-M   'P 1'
#
loop_
_entity.id
_entity.type
_entity.pdbx_description
1 polymer ?
#
loop_
_entity_poly.entity_id
_entity_poly.type
_entity_poly.pdbx_seq_one_letter_code
_entity_poly.pdbx_strand_id
1 'polypeptide(L)'
;MAQFVDSNPGLRSRFNKYINFEDYNVDQLTLIFQIMCKNSGYISTDEVLDYSRLIFEKKYKNRGKNFANAREVRNFFEKAMMRQADRLFAIQNPTNEQLSTLELSDVEGIC
;
A
#
# COMPACT_ATOMS: atom_id res chain seq x y z
N MET A 1 -14.82 -17.84 -4.47
CA MET A 1 -14.86 -18.26 -5.88
C MET A 1 -15.10 -19.76 -6.04
N ALA A 2 -14.24 -20.64 -5.50
CA ALA A 2 -14.42 -22.10 -5.63
C ALA A 2 -15.80 -22.60 -5.18
N GLN A 3 -16.26 -22.21 -3.99
CA GLN A 3 -17.62 -22.53 -3.50
C GLN A 3 -18.76 -22.05 -4.41
N PHE A 4 -18.57 -20.94 -5.14
CA PHE A 4 -19.58 -20.44 -6.06
C PHE A 4 -19.63 -21.27 -7.34
N VAL A 5 -18.47 -21.64 -7.90
CA VAL A 5 -18.39 -22.52 -9.08
C VAL A 5 -18.93 -23.91 -8.77
N ASP A 6 -18.70 -24.40 -7.54
CA ASP A 6 -19.16 -25.71 -7.09
C ASP A 6 -20.64 -25.76 -6.67
N SER A 7 -21.30 -24.61 -6.59
CA SER A 7 -22.72 -24.53 -6.23
C SER A 7 -23.67 -25.13 -7.27
N ASN A 8 -23.22 -25.27 -8.53
CA ASN A 8 -23.99 -25.90 -9.59
C ASN A 8 -23.06 -26.62 -10.60
N PRO A 9 -23.26 -27.92 -10.87
CA PRO A 9 -22.47 -28.68 -11.86
C PRO A 9 -22.38 -28.02 -13.25
N GLY A 10 -23.43 -27.31 -13.68
CA GLY A 10 -23.46 -26.58 -14.94
C GLY A 10 -22.61 -25.30 -14.98
N LEU A 11 -22.25 -24.74 -13.82
CA LEU A 11 -21.26 -23.66 -13.73
C LEU A 11 -19.84 -24.23 -13.86
N ARG A 12 -19.55 -25.33 -13.17
CA ARG A 12 -18.24 -25.99 -13.24
C ARG A 12 -17.86 -26.41 -14.67
N SER A 13 -18.82 -26.85 -15.49
CA SER A 13 -18.55 -27.19 -16.90
C SER A 13 -18.24 -25.97 -17.79
N ARG A 14 -18.72 -24.78 -17.41
CA ARG A 14 -18.51 -23.52 -18.16
C ARG A 14 -17.24 -22.77 -17.72
N PHE A 15 -16.73 -23.03 -16.51
CA PHE A 15 -15.46 -22.50 -16.02
C PHE A 15 -14.37 -23.57 -16.08
N ASN A 16 -13.81 -23.77 -17.27
CA ASN A 16 -12.75 -24.77 -17.52
C ASN A 16 -11.32 -24.24 -17.31
N LYS A 17 -11.16 -22.93 -17.05
CA LYS A 17 -9.87 -22.28 -16.81
C LYS A 17 -9.89 -21.53 -15.49
N TYR A 18 -8.93 -21.82 -14.64
CA TYR A 18 -8.74 -21.17 -13.36
C TYR A 18 -7.45 -20.38 -13.40
N ILE A 19 -7.53 -19.08 -13.14
CA ILE A 19 -6.37 -18.21 -12.97
C ILE A 19 -6.33 -17.85 -11.50
N ASN A 20 -5.25 -18.26 -10.82
CA ASN A 20 -5.01 -17.84 -9.44
C ASN A 20 -4.30 -16.49 -9.44
N PHE A 21 -4.86 -15.53 -8.74
CA PHE A 21 -4.21 -14.23 -8.52
C PHE A 21 -3.60 -14.28 -7.13
N GLU A 22 -2.29 -14.41 -7.07
CA GLU A 22 -1.56 -14.38 -5.82
C GLU A 22 -1.50 -12.96 -5.26
N ASP A 23 -1.44 -12.86 -3.93
CA ASP A 23 -1.18 -11.59 -3.27
C ASP A 23 0.20 -11.07 -3.66
N TYR A 24 0.35 -9.74 -3.76
CA TYR A 24 1.65 -9.13 -3.91
C TYR A 24 2.54 -9.45 -2.71
N ASN A 25 3.78 -9.83 -2.99
CA ASN A 25 4.79 -9.99 -1.95
C ASN A 25 5.23 -8.62 -1.40
N VAL A 26 6.01 -8.62 -0.31
CA VAL A 26 6.44 -7.38 0.37
C VAL A 26 7.21 -6.45 -0.57
N ASP A 27 8.09 -6.97 -1.42
CA ASP A 27 8.84 -6.16 -2.39
C ASP A 27 7.91 -5.45 -3.37
N GLN A 28 6.90 -6.18 -3.87
CA GLN A 28 5.90 -5.63 -4.78
C GLN A 28 5.01 -4.59 -4.09
N LEU A 29 4.64 -4.80 -2.82
CA LEU A 29 3.88 -3.81 -2.05
C LEU A 29 4.69 -2.52 -1.82
N THR A 30 5.97 -2.63 -1.45
CA THR A 30 6.88 -1.49 -1.32
C THR A 30 7.08 -0.77 -2.66
N LEU A 31 7.21 -1.52 -3.76
CA LEU A 31 7.31 -0.93 -5.10
C LEU A 31 6.03 -0.17 -5.48
N ILE A 32 4.85 -0.72 -5.16
CA ILE A 32 3.57 -0.03 -5.38
C ILE A 32 3.54 1.29 -4.61
N PHE A 33 3.99 1.31 -3.35
CA PHE A 33 4.08 2.52 -2.54
C PHE A 33 5.00 3.57 -3.19
N GLN A 34 6.20 3.15 -3.59
CA GLN A 34 7.16 4.03 -4.26
C GLN A 34 6.60 4.63 -5.56
N ILE A 35 5.87 3.82 -6.35
CA ILE A 35 5.17 4.27 -7.56
C ILE A 35 4.08 5.28 -7.22
N MET A 36 3.30 5.06 -6.15
CA MET A 36 2.27 6.02 -5.70
C MET A 36 2.89 7.35 -5.29
N CYS A 37 3.95 7.34 -4.48
CA CYS A 37 4.68 8.55 -4.12
C CYS A 37 5.14 9.30 -5.37
N LYS A 38 5.86 8.62 -6.27
CA LYS A 38 6.38 9.21 -7.50
C LYS A 38 5.29 9.82 -8.37
N ASN A 39 4.18 9.09 -8.59
CA ASN A 39 3.08 9.56 -9.44
C ASN A 39 2.34 10.75 -8.84
N SER A 40 2.35 10.87 -7.51
CA SER A 40 1.77 12.01 -6.78
C SER A 40 2.75 13.16 -6.55
N GLY A 41 3.97 13.09 -7.10
CA GLY A 41 4.99 14.14 -6.96
C GLY A 41 5.75 14.12 -5.63
N TYR A 42 5.64 13.03 -4.87
CA TYR A 42 6.37 12.84 -3.62
C TYR A 42 7.69 12.11 -3.81
N ILE A 43 8.70 12.59 -3.10
CA ILE A 43 9.95 11.91 -2.80
C ILE A 43 9.75 11.16 -1.48
N SER A 44 10.04 9.86 -1.48
CA SER A 44 10.12 9.05 -0.26
C SER A 44 11.59 8.87 0.09
N THR A 45 11.98 9.26 1.29
CA THR A 45 13.35 9.00 1.77
C THR A 45 13.56 7.50 1.98
N ASP A 46 14.83 7.06 2.06
CA ASP A 46 15.16 5.66 2.34
C ASP A 46 14.54 5.18 3.65
N GLU A 47 14.54 6.03 4.69
CA GLU A 47 13.91 5.75 5.98
C GLU A 47 12.39 5.52 5.87
N VAL A 48 11.71 6.28 5.01
CA VAL A 48 10.28 6.10 4.72
C VAL A 48 10.02 4.77 4.01
N LEU A 49 10.88 4.42 3.04
CA LEU A 49 10.79 3.15 2.32
C LEU A 49 11.03 1.97 3.26
N ASP A 50 12.06 2.04 4.09
CA ASP A 50 12.39 1.01 5.08
C ASP A 50 11.25 0.83 6.09
N TYR A 51 10.70 1.92 6.63
CA TYR A 51 9.58 1.85 7.56
C TYR A 51 8.32 1.28 6.89
N SER A 52 7.97 1.76 5.68
CA SER A 52 6.81 1.24 4.95
C SER A 52 6.94 -0.26 4.65
N ARG A 53 8.14 -0.73 4.30
CA ARG A 53 8.45 -2.14 4.08
C ARG A 53 8.20 -2.98 5.33
N LEU A 54 8.64 -2.52 6.51
CA LEU A 54 8.38 -3.21 7.78
C LEU A 54 6.88 -3.32 8.07
N ILE A 55 6.10 -2.27 7.80
CA ILE A 55 4.64 -2.29 7.97
C ILE A 55 3.98 -3.25 6.99
N PHE A 56 4.39 -3.24 5.71
CA PHE A 56 3.87 -4.17 4.70
C PHE A 56 4.24 -5.61 5.00
N GLU A 57 5.44 -5.87 5.52
CA GLU A 57 5.84 -7.19 5.98
C GLU A 57 4.94 -7.68 7.12
N LYS A 58 4.66 -6.82 8.10
CA LYS A 58 3.74 -7.15 9.20
C LYS A 58 2.34 -7.45 8.68
N LYS A 59 1.81 -6.63 7.76
CA LYS A 59 0.48 -6.87 7.15
C LYS A 59 0.45 -8.15 6.33
N TYR A 60 1.51 -8.42 5.55
CA TYR A 60 1.63 -9.61 4.74
C TYR A 60 1.73 -10.89 5.60
N LYS A 61 2.50 -10.86 6.69
CA LYS A 61 2.60 -11.98 7.64
C LYS A 61 1.28 -12.28 8.33
N ASN A 62 0.49 -11.25 8.66
CA ASN A 62 -0.81 -11.37 9.31
C ASN A 62 -1.99 -11.43 8.32
N ARG A 63 -1.72 -11.66 7.03
CA ARG A 63 -2.74 -11.61 6.00
C ARG A 63 -3.75 -12.76 6.17
N GLY A 64 -5.03 -12.41 6.17
CA GLY A 64 -6.13 -13.37 6.10
C GLY A 64 -6.80 -13.34 4.73
N LYS A 65 -7.97 -13.98 4.62
CA LYS A 65 -8.78 -14.00 3.38
C LYS A 65 -9.16 -12.61 2.85
N ASN A 66 -9.08 -11.57 3.69
CA ASN A 66 -9.50 -10.20 3.38
C ASN A 66 -8.32 -9.25 3.14
N PHE A 67 -7.10 -9.74 2.93
CA PHE A 67 -5.95 -8.89 2.65
C PHE A 67 -6.15 -8.12 1.34
N ALA A 68 -6.10 -6.78 1.41
CA ALA A 68 -6.55 -5.92 0.33
C ALA A 68 -5.43 -5.52 -0.66
N ASN A 69 -4.23 -6.09 -0.55
CA ASN A 69 -3.10 -5.86 -1.47
C ASN A 69 -2.80 -4.36 -1.66
N ALA A 70 -2.76 -3.88 -2.90
CA ALA A 70 -2.47 -2.49 -3.26
C ALA A 70 -3.40 -1.47 -2.57
N ARG A 71 -4.60 -1.88 -2.12
CA ARG A 71 -5.48 -1.00 -1.34
C ARG A 71 -4.92 -0.73 0.05
N GLU A 72 -4.27 -1.70 0.70
CA GLU A 72 -3.57 -1.47 1.98
C GLU A 72 -2.46 -0.42 1.79
N VAL A 73 -1.71 -0.55 0.69
CA VAL A 73 -0.63 0.38 0.35
C VAL A 73 -1.16 1.79 0.09
N ARG A 74 -2.28 1.90 -0.64
CA ARG A 74 -2.95 3.19 -0.86
C ARG A 74 -3.39 3.83 0.45
N ASN A 75 -4.04 3.08 1.34
CA ASN A 75 -4.49 3.60 2.63
C ASN A 75 -3.32 4.09 3.49
N PHE A 76 -2.18 3.38 3.44
CA PHE A 76 -0.95 3.80 4.10
C PHE A 76 -0.41 5.11 3.51
N PHE A 77 -0.33 5.20 2.18
CA PHE A 77 0.11 6.40 1.47
C PHE A 77 -0.76 7.63 1.76
N GLU A 78 -2.08 7.48 1.73
CA GLU A 78 -3.01 8.58 2.04
C GLU A 78 -2.84 9.08 3.48
N LYS A 79 -2.62 8.17 4.45
CA LYS A 79 -2.31 8.55 5.83
C LYS A 79 -0.97 9.30 5.94
N ALA A 80 0.05 8.87 5.19
CA ALA A 80 1.34 9.54 5.15
C ALA A 80 1.21 10.97 4.60
N MET A 81 0.43 11.16 3.52
CA MET A 81 0.15 12.48 2.97
C MET A 81 -0.56 13.40 3.97
N MET A 82 -1.56 12.89 4.70
CA MET A 82 -2.26 13.69 5.71
C MET A 82 -1.31 14.16 6.82
N ARG A 83 -0.44 13.27 7.30
CA ARG A 83 0.54 13.61 8.34
C ARG A 83 1.61 14.58 7.86
N GLN A 84 2.05 14.46 6.61
CA GLN A 84 2.95 15.43 6.01
C GLN A 84 2.29 16.81 5.92
N ALA A 85 1.00 16.88 5.55
CA ALA A 85 0.26 18.14 5.57
C ALA A 85 0.19 18.76 6.98
N ASP A 86 -0.07 17.94 8.00
CA ASP A 86 -0.06 18.39 9.41
C ASP A 86 1.33 18.90 9.83
N ARG A 87 2.40 18.19 9.46
CA ARG A 87 3.80 18.61 9.72
C ARG A 87 4.09 19.96 9.06
N LEU A 88 3.72 20.12 7.80
CA LEU A 88 3.96 21.34 7.03
C LEU A 88 3.16 22.53 7.56
N PHE A 89 1.98 22.31 8.12
CA PHE A 89 1.17 23.38 8.72
C PHE A 89 1.90 24.10 9.87
N ALA A 90 2.81 23.42 10.56
CA ALA A 90 3.63 24.01 11.62
C ALA A 90 4.82 24.84 11.08
N ILE A 91 5.07 24.85 9.76
CA ILE A 91 6.20 25.53 9.12
C ILE A 91 5.71 26.81 8.46
N GLN A 92 6.28 27.96 8.85
CA GLN A 92 5.82 29.28 8.37
C GLN A 92 5.98 29.47 6.86
N ASN A 93 7.05 28.92 6.26
CA ASN A 93 7.34 29.01 4.83
C ASN A 93 8.06 27.73 4.37
N PRO A 94 7.33 26.62 4.12
CA PRO A 94 7.96 25.38 3.69
C PRO A 94 8.58 25.53 2.29
N THR A 95 9.74 24.91 2.08
CA THR A 95 10.38 24.87 0.77
C THR A 95 9.67 23.90 -0.18
N ASN A 96 9.87 24.04 -1.49
CA ASN A 96 9.32 23.08 -2.47
C ASN A 96 9.81 21.63 -2.21
N GLU A 97 11.04 21.48 -1.72
CA GLU A 97 11.58 20.19 -1.31
C GLU A 97 10.79 19.61 -0.12
N GLN A 98 10.49 20.41 0.90
CA GLN A 98 9.67 19.98 2.05
C GLN A 98 8.23 19.65 1.63
N LEU A 99 7.67 20.43 0.71
CA LEU A 99 6.33 20.19 0.15
C LEU A 99 6.23 18.87 -0.63
N SER A 100 7.34 18.41 -1.19
CA SER A 100 7.41 17.18 -1.99
C SER A 100 8.04 16.00 -1.27
N THR A 101 8.58 16.15 -0.06
CA THR A 101 9.28 15.06 0.65
C THR A 101 8.44 14.49 1.79
N LEU A 102 8.23 13.17 1.76
CA LEU A 102 7.78 12.40 2.92
C LEU A 102 9.00 12.04 3.76
N GLU A 103 8.93 12.29 5.06
CA GLU A 103 9.95 11.93 6.04
C GLU A 103 9.42 10.85 6.99
N LEU A 104 10.31 10.26 7.79
CA LEU A 104 9.96 9.18 8.71
C LEU A 104 8.79 9.55 9.65
N SER A 105 8.74 10.81 10.12
CA SER A 105 7.65 11.31 10.99
C SER A 105 6.26 11.19 10.38
N ASP A 106 6.17 11.21 9.04
CA ASP A 106 4.91 11.15 8.33
C ASP A 106 4.35 9.72 8.29
N VAL A 107 5.22 8.72 8.42
CA VAL A 107 4.84 7.30 8.32
C VAL A 107 4.89 6.56 9.65
N GLU A 108 5.65 7.06 10.62
CA GLU A 108 5.88 6.37 11.88
C GLU A 108 4.58 6.20 12.69
N GLY A 109 4.22 4.97 13.02
CA GLY A 109 3.02 4.64 13.77
C GLY A 109 1.75 4.51 12.91
N ILE A 110 1.86 4.57 11.57
CA ILE A 110 0.75 4.15 10.70
C ILE A 110 0.59 2.62 10.80
N CYS A 111 -0.54 2.17 11.35
CA CYS A 111 -0.99 0.77 11.30
C CYS A 111 -1.91 0.50 10.09
#